data_AF-A0AAV9IHB5-F1
#
_entry.id   AF-A0AAV9IHB5-F1
#
_cell.length_a   1.000
_cell.length_b   1.000
_cell.length_c   1.000
_cell.angle_alpha   90.00
_cell.angle_beta   90.00
_cell.angle_gamma   90.00
#
_symmetry.space_group_name_H-M   'P 1'
#
loop_
_entity.id
_entity.type
_entity.pdbx_description
1 polymer ?
#
loop_
_entity_poly.entity_id
_entity_poly.type
_entity_poly.pdbx_seq_one_letter_code
_entity_poly.pdbx_strand_id
1 'polypeptide(L)'
;MTDYWVSQQRHYCKYCNTWIANNKVQMQQHESGLRHKHNVENYLRRSHRENEAKKKETIQVEKELRRIDAAARLSMYGTGKSSPVGPSSAEARVGVATQRGTASSGARKSQQTCEQQPSSASKGIQVLGQSDEFGGYYDSYGGYYDSYGGYYDRNGHYFIYDYQNQHWQYVGWYGNNNTNTITPTNSK
;
A
#
# COMPACT_ATOMS: atom_id res chain seq x y z
N MET A 1 4.26 -60.92 -0.85
CA MET A 1 5.19 -59.78 -1.01
C MET A 1 4.34 -58.53 -0.86
N THR A 2 4.67 -57.62 0.06
CA THR A 2 3.88 -56.41 0.34
C THR A 2 4.39 -55.26 -0.50
N ASP A 3 3.57 -54.75 -1.42
CA ASP A 3 3.87 -53.56 -2.21
C ASP A 3 4.05 -52.33 -1.31
N TYR A 4 5.21 -51.68 -1.44
CA TYR A 4 5.54 -50.44 -0.76
C TYR A 4 5.03 -49.27 -1.60
N TRP A 5 3.89 -48.70 -1.22
CA TRP A 5 3.40 -47.47 -1.83
C TRP A 5 4.19 -46.27 -1.29
N VAL A 6 4.97 -45.65 -2.17
CA VAL A 6 5.66 -44.39 -1.88
C VAL A 6 4.80 -43.23 -2.37
N SER A 7 4.40 -42.34 -1.47
CA SER A 7 3.73 -41.10 -1.84
C SER A 7 4.69 -40.16 -2.59
N GLN A 8 4.22 -39.54 -3.65
CA GLN A 8 4.99 -38.53 -4.36
C GLN A 8 5.16 -37.27 -3.50
N GLN A 9 6.39 -36.75 -3.40
CA GLN A 9 6.66 -35.53 -2.66
C GLN A 9 5.93 -34.33 -3.31
N ARG A 10 5.58 -33.32 -2.51
CA ARG A 10 4.92 -32.08 -2.96
C ARG A 10 5.90 -30.91 -2.89
N HIS A 11 5.78 -29.96 -3.81
CA HIS A 11 6.64 -28.78 -3.86
C HIS A 11 5.98 -27.63 -3.08
N TYR A 12 6.74 -26.95 -2.23
CA TYR A 12 6.26 -25.77 -1.52
C TYR A 12 6.75 -24.48 -2.19
N CYS A 13 5.83 -23.60 -2.55
CA CYS A 13 6.20 -22.27 -3.06
C CYS A 13 6.32 -21.26 -1.91
N LYS A 14 7.52 -20.70 -1.73
CA LYS A 14 7.84 -19.71 -0.68
C LYS A 14 7.10 -18.38 -0.83
N TYR A 15 6.78 -17.97 -2.05
CA TYR A 15 6.16 -16.66 -2.33
C TYR A 15 4.63 -16.71 -2.29
N CYS A 16 4.03 -17.87 -2.58
CA CYS A 16 2.59 -18.06 -2.60
C CYS A 16 2.05 -18.79 -1.35
N ASN A 17 2.92 -19.35 -0.52
CA ASN A 17 2.58 -20.14 0.67
C ASN A 17 1.64 -21.34 0.38
N THR A 18 1.81 -21.98 -0.77
CA THR A 18 0.94 -23.08 -1.23
C THR A 18 1.77 -24.30 -1.64
N TRP A 19 1.22 -25.48 -1.37
CA TRP A 19 1.75 -26.78 -1.79
C TRP A 19 1.24 -27.18 -3.18
N ILE A 20 2.17 -27.37 -4.11
CA ILE A 20 1.95 -27.77 -5.52
C ILE A 20 2.38 -29.24 -5.65
N ALA A 21 1.83 -29.98 -6.61
CA ALA A 21 2.34 -31.32 -6.90
C ALA A 21 3.72 -31.26 -7.60
N ASN A 22 4.57 -32.27 -7.42
CA ASN A 22 5.91 -32.34 -8.03
C ASN A 22 5.91 -32.65 -9.54
N ASN A 23 4.92 -32.16 -10.28
CA ASN A 23 4.90 -32.27 -11.73
C ASN A 23 5.58 -31.05 -12.35
N LYS A 24 6.61 -31.25 -13.17
CA LYS A 24 7.39 -30.15 -13.80
C LYS A 24 6.50 -29.13 -14.51
N VAL A 25 5.49 -29.61 -15.25
CA VAL A 25 4.53 -28.75 -15.96
C VAL A 25 3.72 -27.90 -14.98
N GLN A 26 3.23 -28.48 -13.88
CA GLN A 26 2.45 -27.74 -12.88
C GLN A 26 3.31 -26.74 -12.11
N MET A 27 4.58 -27.08 -11.84
CA MET A 27 5.54 -26.14 -11.24
C MET A 27 5.79 -24.95 -12.17
N GLN A 28 6.06 -25.18 -13.45
CA GLN A 28 6.29 -24.11 -14.43
C GLN A 28 5.04 -23.25 -14.66
N GLN A 29 3.85 -23.85 -14.68
CA GLN A 29 2.59 -23.11 -14.76
C GLN A 29 2.37 -22.23 -13.51
N HIS A 30 2.71 -22.75 -12.33
CA HIS A 30 2.63 -21.94 -11.11
C HIS A 30 3.60 -20.76 -11.13
N GLU A 31 4.86 -20.99 -11.53
CA GLU A 31 5.90 -19.96 -11.59
C GLU A 31 5.63 -18.92 -12.68
N SER A 32 5.07 -19.34 -13.81
CA SER A 32 4.71 -18.43 -14.91
C SER A 32 3.44 -17.62 -14.65
N GLY A 33 2.62 -18.04 -13.67
CA GLY A 33 1.38 -17.39 -13.28
C GLY A 33 1.57 -15.97 -12.74
N LEU A 34 0.63 -15.07 -13.06
CA LEU A 34 0.70 -13.64 -12.72
C LEU A 34 0.76 -13.39 -11.20
N ARG A 35 0.01 -14.19 -10.41
CA ARG A 35 0.03 -14.11 -8.94
C ARG A 35 1.41 -14.39 -8.36
N HIS A 36 2.11 -15.41 -8.89
CA HIS A 36 3.45 -15.75 -8.43
C HIS A 36 4.43 -14.64 -8.74
N LYS A 37 4.44 -14.15 -9.99
CA LYS A 37 5.31 -13.03 -10.42
C LYS A 37 5.09 -11.78 -9.57
N HIS A 38 3.84 -11.39 -9.36
CA HIS A 38 3.50 -10.25 -8.52
C HIS A 38 3.99 -10.42 -7.07
N ASN A 39 3.81 -11.60 -6.47
CA ASN A 39 4.30 -11.87 -5.13
C ASN A 39 5.83 -11.85 -5.04
N VAL A 40 6.52 -12.35 -6.07
CA VAL A 40 7.98 -12.28 -6.17
C VAL A 40 8.45 -10.83 -6.24
N GLU A 41 7.85 -10.01 -7.10
CA GLU A 41 8.18 -8.58 -7.21
C GLU A 41 7.95 -7.84 -5.89
N ASN A 42 6.81 -8.09 -5.23
CA ASN A 42 6.52 -7.50 -3.92
C ASN A 42 7.52 -7.97 -2.86
N TYR A 43 7.89 -9.24 -2.86
CA TYR A 43 8.89 -9.78 -1.95
C TYR A 43 10.26 -9.11 -2.16
N LEU A 44 10.69 -8.93 -3.41
CA LEU A 44 11.93 -8.22 -3.75
C LEU A 44 11.89 -6.77 -3.27
N ARG A 45 10.82 -6.03 -3.59
CA ARG A 45 10.63 -4.64 -3.13
C ARG A 45 10.61 -4.52 -1.62
N ARG A 46 10.00 -5.48 -0.91
CA ARG A 46 10.00 -5.51 0.56
C ARG A 46 11.39 -5.79 1.10
N SER A 47 12.10 -6.77 0.54
CA SER A 47 13.47 -7.11 0.92
C SER A 47 14.41 -5.91 0.80
N HIS A 48 14.35 -5.16 -0.30
CA HIS A 48 15.15 -3.95 -0.45
C HIS A 48 14.85 -2.90 0.61
N ARG A 49 13.56 -2.60 0.86
CA ARG A 49 13.14 -1.65 1.90
C ARG A 49 13.59 -2.08 3.30
N GLU A 50 13.45 -3.37 3.61
CA GLU A 50 13.89 -3.93 4.89
C GLU A 50 15.42 -3.86 5.05
N ASN A 51 16.17 -4.13 4.00
CA ASN A 51 17.63 -4.01 4.01
C ASN A 51 18.09 -2.56 4.21
N GLU A 52 17.41 -1.59 3.58
CA GLU A 52 17.70 -0.17 3.77
C GLU A 52 17.35 0.30 5.18
N ALA A 53 16.19 -0.11 5.72
CA ALA A 53 15.80 0.19 7.08
C ALA A 53 16.81 -0.38 8.09
N LYS A 54 17.17 -1.66 7.94
CA LYS A 54 18.21 -2.31 8.76
C LYS A 54 19.55 -1.57 8.71
N LYS A 55 19.99 -1.13 7.53
CA LYS A 55 21.22 -0.33 7.40
C LYS A 55 21.13 1.00 8.16
N LYS A 56 19.99 1.70 8.08
CA LYS A 56 19.79 2.96 8.82
C LYS A 56 19.77 2.71 10.32
N GLU A 57 19.09 1.67 10.78
CA GLU A 57 19.06 1.26 12.18
C GLU A 57 20.46 0.92 12.69
N THR A 58 21.25 0.13 11.95
CA THR A 58 22.63 -0.19 12.35
C THR A 58 23.51 1.05 12.47
N ILE A 59 23.37 2.01 11.55
CA ILE A 59 24.12 3.28 11.61
C ILE A 59 23.71 4.12 12.83
N GLN A 60 22.42 4.19 13.14
CA GLN A 60 21.92 4.90 14.32
C GLN A 60 22.41 4.24 15.60
N VAL A 61 22.31 2.91 15.70
CA VAL A 61 22.80 2.14 16.84
C VAL A 61 24.30 2.34 17.03
N GLU A 62 25.10 2.24 15.97
CA GLU A 62 26.55 2.47 16.04
C GLU A 62 26.88 3.89 16.50
N LYS A 63 26.13 4.90 16.05
CA LYS A 63 26.31 6.28 16.48
C LYS A 63 26.01 6.47 17.96
N GLU A 64 24.94 5.86 18.49
CA GLU A 64 24.61 5.93 19.92
C GLU A 64 25.61 5.15 20.76
N LEU A 65 26.04 3.95 20.33
CA LEU A 65 27.10 3.20 20.99
C LEU A 65 28.39 4.02 21.08
N ARG A 66 28.79 4.69 19.99
CA ARG A 66 29.98 5.55 19.98
C ARG A 66 29.86 6.72 20.96
N ARG A 67 28.67 7.30 21.13
CA ARG A 67 28.43 8.38 22.12
C ARG A 67 28.54 7.85 23.55
N ILE A 68 27.92 6.70 23.83
CA ILE A 68 27.96 6.05 25.13
C ILE A 68 29.41 5.69 25.48
N ASP A 69 30.15 5.08 24.56
CA ASP A 69 31.56 4.73 24.76
C ASP A 69 32.43 5.96 25.04
N ALA A 70 32.19 7.07 24.34
CA ALA A 70 32.90 8.32 24.59
C ALA A 70 32.58 8.87 25.99
N ALA A 71 31.31 8.90 26.39
CA ALA A 71 30.89 9.36 27.71
C ALA A 71 31.43 8.46 28.83
N ALA A 72 31.42 7.14 28.63
CA ALA A 72 31.97 6.16 29.56
C ALA A 72 33.50 6.30 29.71
N ARG A 73 34.23 6.51 28.61
CA ARG A 73 35.68 6.78 28.69
C ARG A 73 35.96 8.08 29.45
N LEU A 74 35.19 9.14 29.19
CA LEU A 74 35.33 10.40 29.92
C LEU A 74 35.03 10.24 31.42
N SER A 75 34.04 9.44 31.81
CA SER A 75 33.76 9.21 33.24
C SER A 75 34.78 8.29 33.93
N MET A 76 35.39 7.35 33.19
CA MET A 76 36.44 6.46 33.73
C MET A 76 37.78 7.18 33.92
N TYR A 77 38.20 7.99 32.95
CA TYR A 77 39.51 8.69 32.99
C TYR A 77 39.42 10.14 33.51
N GLY A 78 38.21 10.71 33.58
CA GLY A 78 37.94 12.06 34.05
C GLY A 78 37.53 12.10 35.51
N THR A 79 38.44 12.60 36.34
CA THR A 79 38.28 12.98 37.75
C THR A 79 36.86 13.46 38.14
N GLY A 80 36.13 12.63 38.90
CA GLY A 80 35.38 12.99 40.12
C GLY A 80 34.43 14.19 40.14
N LYS A 81 33.92 14.68 39.01
CA LYS A 81 32.90 15.75 38.98
C LYS A 81 31.57 15.15 38.56
N SER A 82 30.95 14.47 39.53
CA SER A 82 29.55 14.08 39.48
C SER A 82 28.69 15.31 39.23
N SER A 83 28.06 15.38 38.07
CA SER A 83 26.89 16.23 37.85
C SER A 83 25.72 15.30 37.47
N PRO A 84 24.61 15.31 38.22
CA PRO A 84 23.57 14.32 38.10
C PRO A 84 22.66 14.69 36.94
N VAL A 85 22.74 13.96 35.84
CA VAL A 85 21.64 13.91 34.87
C VAL A 85 21.23 12.45 34.75
N GLY A 86 20.58 11.97 35.79
CA GLY A 86 19.66 10.85 35.63
C GLY A 86 18.40 11.37 34.93
N PRO A 87 17.78 10.59 34.01
CA PRO A 87 16.41 10.88 33.63
C PRO A 87 15.56 10.79 34.90
N SER A 88 14.91 11.89 35.25
CA SER A 88 13.89 11.93 36.29
C SER A 88 12.95 10.74 36.12
N SER A 89 12.79 9.97 37.20
CA SER A 89 11.73 8.98 37.35
C SER A 89 10.39 9.71 37.21
N ALA A 90 9.87 9.77 35.98
CA ALA A 90 8.44 9.80 35.76
C ALA A 90 7.95 8.37 35.97
N GLU A 91 7.69 8.06 37.23
CA GLU A 91 7.10 6.81 37.67
C GLU A 91 5.87 6.49 36.83
N ALA A 92 5.94 5.32 36.22
CA ALA A 92 4.83 4.48 35.87
C ALA A 92 3.74 4.56 36.95
N ARG A 93 2.67 5.31 36.66
CA ARG A 93 1.38 5.08 37.30
C ARG A 93 0.74 3.93 36.55
N VAL A 94 1.04 2.73 37.03
CA VAL A 94 0.27 1.52 36.72
C VAL A 94 -1.13 1.74 37.28
N GLY A 95 -2.01 2.31 36.45
CA GLY A 95 -3.46 2.25 36.66
C GLY A 95 -3.97 0.92 36.13
N VAL A 96 -4.00 -0.11 36.98
CA VAL A 96 -4.78 -1.32 36.72
C VAL A 96 -6.26 -0.96 36.83
N ALA A 97 -6.88 -0.65 35.70
CA ALA A 97 -8.32 -0.72 35.55
C ALA A 97 -8.68 -2.12 35.05
N THR A 98 -8.92 -3.02 36.01
CA THR A 98 -9.69 -4.24 35.75
C THR A 98 -11.11 -3.84 35.37
N GLN A 99 -11.46 -4.01 34.10
CA GLN A 99 -12.87 -4.11 33.71
C GLN A 99 -13.14 -5.52 33.22
N ARG A 100 -13.80 -6.25 34.13
CA ARG A 100 -14.53 -7.49 33.85
C ARG A 100 -15.95 -7.06 33.44
N GLY A 101 -16.34 -7.36 32.21
CA GLY A 101 -17.72 -7.27 31.72
C GLY A 101 -17.89 -8.34 30.63
N THR A 102 -18.24 -9.57 31.02
CA THR A 102 -19.59 -10.15 30.91
C THR A 102 -20.10 -10.23 29.48
N ALA A 103 -20.06 -11.45 28.95
CA ALA A 103 -20.77 -11.88 27.77
C ALA A 103 -22.28 -11.60 27.87
N SER A 104 -22.88 -11.18 26.76
CA SER A 104 -24.23 -11.65 26.43
C SER A 104 -24.32 -11.94 24.94
N SER A 105 -24.79 -13.16 24.71
CA SER A 105 -25.02 -13.85 23.46
C SER A 105 -26.25 -13.33 22.73
N GLY A 106 -26.18 -13.32 21.40
CA GLY A 106 -27.27 -13.84 20.58
C GLY A 106 -27.95 -12.86 19.64
N ALA A 107 -27.55 -12.88 18.36
CA ALA A 107 -28.49 -12.82 17.25
C ALA A 107 -27.84 -13.40 15.98
N ARG A 108 -28.34 -14.58 15.58
CA ARG A 108 -28.07 -15.26 14.31
C ARG A 108 -28.75 -14.52 13.15
N LYS A 109 -28.06 -14.44 12.00
CA LYS A 109 -28.58 -14.68 10.63
C LYS A 109 -27.39 -14.64 9.68
N SER A 110 -26.90 -15.82 9.29
CA SER A 110 -27.18 -16.50 8.01
C SER A 110 -26.25 -16.04 6.88
N GLN A 111 -25.26 -16.91 6.64
CA GLN A 111 -24.51 -17.17 5.43
C GLN A 111 -25.09 -16.54 4.14
N GLN A 112 -24.29 -15.75 3.42
CA GLN A 112 -24.16 -15.92 1.97
C GLN A 112 -22.89 -15.26 1.42
N THR A 113 -22.20 -16.04 0.61
CA THR A 113 -20.99 -15.76 -0.16
C THR A 113 -21.24 -14.74 -1.27
N CYS A 114 -20.29 -13.83 -1.52
CA CYS A 114 -19.96 -13.36 -2.88
C CYS A 114 -18.73 -12.44 -2.84
N GLU A 115 -17.70 -12.90 -3.53
CA GLU A 115 -16.62 -12.16 -4.18
C GLU A 115 -17.00 -10.73 -4.58
N GLN A 116 -16.36 -9.70 -4.00
CA GLN A 116 -16.47 -8.33 -4.49
C GLN A 116 -15.11 -7.64 -4.55
N GLN A 117 -14.84 -7.17 -5.77
CA GLN A 117 -13.71 -6.38 -6.25
C GLN A 117 -13.60 -5.02 -5.54
N PRO A 118 -12.45 -4.31 -5.62
CA PRO A 118 -12.18 -3.15 -4.78
C PRO A 118 -13.13 -1.99 -5.07
N SER A 119 -13.97 -1.69 -4.09
CA SER A 119 -14.80 -0.50 -4.03
C SER A 119 -13.88 0.73 -3.96
N SER A 120 -13.83 1.46 -5.06
CA SER A 120 -13.31 2.81 -5.22
C SER A 120 -14.03 3.77 -4.27
N ALA A 121 -13.55 3.84 -3.02
CA ALA A 121 -14.00 4.82 -2.05
C ALA A 121 -12.96 5.07 -0.95
N SER A 122 -11.86 5.73 -1.29
CA SER A 122 -11.21 6.62 -0.33
C SER A 122 -10.67 7.82 -1.08
N LYS A 123 -11.51 8.86 -1.07
CA LYS A 123 -11.19 10.27 -1.30
C LYS A 123 -9.80 10.59 -0.74
N GLY A 124 -8.79 10.58 -1.60
CA GLY A 124 -7.54 11.30 -1.35
C GLY A 124 -7.79 12.75 -1.74
N ILE A 125 -7.71 13.65 -0.76
CA ILE A 125 -7.48 15.07 -1.06
C ILE A 125 -6.09 15.09 -1.70
N GLN A 126 -6.06 15.26 -3.02
CA GLN A 126 -4.83 15.25 -3.80
C GLN A 126 -4.09 16.56 -3.61
N VAL A 127 -2.76 16.45 -3.52
CA VAL A 127 -1.85 17.53 -3.14
C VAL A 127 -1.80 18.58 -4.26
N LEU A 128 -2.01 19.84 -3.89
CA LEU A 128 -1.88 21.01 -4.76
C LEU A 128 -0.48 21.05 -5.40
N GLY A 129 -0.40 21.13 -6.71
CA GLY A 129 0.82 21.28 -7.51
C GLY A 129 1.42 20.02 -8.15
N GLN A 130 0.85 18.83 -7.96
CA GLN A 130 1.44 17.59 -8.49
C GLN A 130 0.93 17.27 -9.90
N SER A 131 1.81 17.39 -10.89
CA SER A 131 1.56 16.90 -12.25
C SER A 131 1.52 15.37 -12.25
N ASP A 132 0.57 14.77 -12.94
CA ASP A 132 0.55 13.33 -13.15
C ASP A 132 1.64 12.87 -14.13
N GLU A 133 1.83 11.55 -14.25
CA GLU A 133 2.81 10.96 -15.19
C GLU A 133 2.53 11.30 -16.66
N PHE A 134 1.34 11.86 -16.95
CA PHE A 134 0.89 12.28 -18.28
C PHE A 134 0.98 13.80 -18.50
N GLY A 135 1.55 14.55 -17.55
CA GLY A 135 1.79 15.99 -17.64
C GLY A 135 0.54 16.86 -17.39
N GLY A 136 -0.56 16.27 -16.93
CA GLY A 136 -1.76 16.98 -16.50
C GLY A 136 -1.72 17.41 -15.04
N TYR A 137 -2.52 18.40 -14.68
CA TYR A 137 -2.55 18.97 -13.33
C TYR A 137 -3.97 19.24 -12.84
N TYR A 138 -4.24 18.93 -11.57
CA TYR A 138 -5.54 19.17 -10.92
C TYR A 138 -5.59 20.54 -10.23
N ASP A 139 -6.66 21.29 -10.47
CA ASP A 139 -6.89 22.54 -9.75
C ASP A 139 -7.48 22.31 -8.35
N SER A 140 -7.50 23.36 -7.53
CA SER A 140 -8.06 23.31 -6.17
C SER A 140 -9.58 23.10 -6.14
N TYR A 141 -10.26 23.28 -7.26
CA TYR A 141 -11.71 23.19 -7.39
C TYR A 141 -12.16 21.80 -7.90
N GLY A 142 -11.21 20.93 -8.23
CA GLY A 142 -11.44 19.55 -8.68
C GLY A 142 -11.56 19.41 -10.19
N GLY A 143 -11.13 20.41 -10.96
CA GLY A 143 -10.94 20.35 -12.41
C GLY A 143 -9.56 19.79 -12.78
N TYR A 144 -9.44 19.22 -13.98
CA TYR A 144 -8.23 18.59 -14.49
C TYR A 144 -7.79 19.24 -15.80
N TYR A 145 -6.57 19.74 -15.85
CA TYR A 145 -5.92 20.21 -17.07
C TYR A 145 -5.11 19.10 -17.70
N ASP A 146 -5.29 18.86 -18.99
CA ASP A 146 -4.46 17.93 -19.75
C ASP A 146 -3.23 18.63 -20.36
N SER A 147 -2.24 17.82 -20.77
CA SER A 147 -1.01 18.32 -21.41
C SER A 147 -1.24 18.97 -22.79
N TYR A 148 -2.44 18.86 -23.36
CA TYR A 148 -2.79 19.40 -24.69
C TYR A 148 -3.54 20.74 -24.61
N GLY A 149 -3.74 21.28 -23.41
CA GLY A 149 -4.41 22.57 -23.19
C GLY A 149 -5.93 22.47 -23.05
N GLY A 150 -6.45 21.28 -22.82
CA GLY A 150 -7.85 21.00 -22.50
C GLY A 150 -8.12 21.01 -21.00
N TYR A 151 -9.36 21.35 -20.62
CA TYR A 151 -9.81 21.44 -19.23
C TYR A 151 -11.08 20.62 -19.01
N TYR A 152 -11.06 19.77 -17.98
CA TYR A 152 -12.17 18.92 -17.56
C TYR A 152 -12.74 19.40 -16.23
N ASP A 153 -14.06 19.63 -16.19
CA ASP A 153 -14.77 19.90 -14.95
C ASP A 153 -15.02 18.63 -14.14
N ARG A 154 -15.34 18.81 -12.85
CA ARG A 154 -15.82 17.74 -11.95
C ARG A 154 -17.02 16.95 -12.50
N ASN A 155 -17.80 17.56 -13.39
CA ASN A 155 -18.97 16.94 -14.02
C ASN A 155 -18.65 16.21 -15.35
N GLY A 156 -17.38 16.18 -15.77
CA GLY A 156 -16.92 15.52 -17.00
C GLY A 156 -17.13 16.32 -18.29
N HIS A 157 -17.37 17.63 -18.19
CA HIS A 157 -17.40 18.53 -19.34
C HIS A 157 -15.98 18.85 -19.80
N TYR A 158 -15.76 18.85 -21.12
CA TYR A 158 -14.47 19.16 -21.72
C TYR A 158 -14.52 20.51 -22.46
N PHE A 159 -13.58 21.38 -22.11
CA PHE A 159 -13.41 22.71 -22.69
C PHE A 159 -12.03 22.85 -23.31
N ILE A 160 -11.96 23.60 -24.41
CA ILE A 160 -10.69 23.97 -25.06
C ILE A 160 -10.62 25.50 -25.10
N TYR A 161 -9.43 26.04 -24.83
CA TYR A 161 -9.22 27.47 -24.88
C TYR A 161 -9.02 27.95 -26.32
N ASP A 162 -9.92 28.81 -26.79
CA ASP A 162 -9.74 29.51 -28.05
C ASP A 162 -8.90 30.78 -27.82
N TYR A 163 -7.63 30.72 -28.22
CA TYR A 163 -6.69 31.82 -28.08
C TYR A 163 -7.03 33.05 -28.93
N GLN A 164 -7.80 32.89 -30.02
CA GLN A 164 -8.18 34.03 -30.86
C GLN A 164 -9.25 34.90 -30.19
N ASN A 165 -10.15 34.26 -29.43
CA ASN A 165 -11.30 34.91 -28.83
C ASN A 165 -11.23 35.04 -27.30
N GLN A 166 -10.11 34.63 -26.68
CA GLN A 166 -9.90 34.61 -25.22
C GLN A 166 -11.06 33.98 -24.43
N HIS A 167 -11.63 32.91 -24.96
CA HIS A 167 -12.82 32.28 -24.39
C HIS A 167 -12.66 30.75 -24.42
N TRP A 168 -13.07 30.10 -23.33
CA TRP A 168 -13.27 28.65 -23.28
C TRP A 168 -14.49 28.24 -24.11
N GLN A 169 -14.26 27.47 -25.17
CA GLN A 169 -15.34 26.87 -25.93
C GLN A 169 -15.62 25.46 -25.39
N TYR A 170 -16.90 25.18 -25.13
CA TYR A 170 -17.35 23.84 -24.77
C TYR A 170 -17.34 22.94 -26.00
N VAL A 171 -16.65 21.80 -25.90
CA VAL A 171 -16.47 20.89 -27.05
C VAL A 171 -17.25 19.59 -26.88
N GLY A 172 -17.49 19.14 -25.65
CA GLY A 172 -18.34 17.97 -25.42
C GLY A 172 -18.36 17.49 -23.98
N TRP A 173 -19.22 16.51 -23.72
CA TRP A 173 -19.31 15.82 -22.44
C TRP A 173 -18.94 14.36 -22.65
N TYR A 174 -17.94 13.89 -21.92
CA TYR A 174 -17.63 12.47 -21.86
C TYR A 174 -18.34 11.90 -20.64
N GLY A 175 -19.59 11.51 -20.87
CA GLY A 175 -20.40 10.83 -19.88
C GLY A 175 -19.83 9.48 -19.49
N ASN A 176 -19.76 9.26 -18.18
CA ASN A 176 -19.53 7.94 -17.60
C ASN A 176 -20.74 7.05 -17.94
N ASN A 177 -20.65 6.30 -19.04
CA ASN A 177 -21.69 5.36 -19.47
C ASN A 177 -21.76 4.18 -18.50
N ASN A 178 -22.50 4.34 -17.42
CA ASN A 178 -22.89 3.25 -16.56
C ASN A 178 -24.42 3.19 -16.42
N THR A 179 -25.10 2.84 -17.51
CA THR A 179 -26.42 2.17 -17.50
C THR A 179 -26.62 1.37 -18.77
N ASN A 180 -27.00 0.10 -18.58
CA ASN A 180 -27.40 -0.88 -19.59
C ASN A 180 -28.41 -0.39 -20.63
N THR A 181 -28.40 -1.09 -21.78
CA THR A 181 -29.36 -1.11 -22.91
C THR A 181 -29.41 0.11 -23.84
N ILE A 182 -29.10 -0.12 -25.12
CA ILE A 182 -29.97 0.14 -26.28
C ILE A 182 -29.42 -0.68 -27.47
N THR A 183 -30.33 -1.45 -28.08
CA THR A 183 -30.15 -2.36 -29.22
C THR A 183 -29.80 -1.66 -30.54
N PRO A 184 -29.23 -2.38 -31.53
CA PRO A 184 -28.95 -1.81 -32.85
C PRO A 184 -30.19 -1.89 -33.75
N THR A 185 -30.58 -0.79 -34.36
CA THR A 185 -31.42 -0.82 -35.58
C THR A 185 -30.96 0.22 -36.57
N ASN A 186 -30.73 -0.29 -37.78
CA ASN A 186 -30.25 0.34 -39.00
C ASN A 186 -31.41 1.06 -39.75
N SER A 187 -31.05 1.93 -40.71
CA SER A 187 -31.84 2.39 -41.87
C SER A 187 -32.89 3.51 -41.68
N LYS A 188 -32.58 4.73 -42.16
CA LYS A 188 -32.86 5.22 -43.52
C LYS A 188 -32.22 6.59 -43.75
#